data_AF-A0A9D2CBS4-F1
#
_entry.id   AF-A0A9D2CBS4-F1
#
_cell.length_a   1.000
_cell.length_b   1.000
_cell.length_c   1.000
_cell.angle_alpha   90.00
_cell.angle_beta   90.00
_cell.angle_gamma   90.00
#
_symmetry.space_group_name_H-M   'P 1'
#
loop_
_entity.id
_entity.type
_entity.pdbx_description
1 polymer ?
#
loop_
_entity_poly.entity_id
_entity_poly.type
_entity_poly.pdbx_seq_one_letter_code
_entity_poly.pdbx_strand_id
1 'polypeptide(L)'
;MKHLNALIENSKQAIRYWWLLLLVGILLLLAGLLTFLFPARSYLGMSLLFGWVILLSGILEVVISTANRHFITGRGWMLAGGVIQIVLGVILVFNVGLSASMLPFFLGFWLLMRSFSTIGLGGDMRAMEISGSGWTIFTGVLLLLCSLGILFQPLGVGTAAVVIWVGITLLFAGVAACTLALQLRNAHRCFETEQR
;
A
#
# COMPACT_ATOMS: atom_id res chain seq x y z
N MET A 1 -5.81 -11.42 35.27
CA MET A 1 -6.41 -12.65 34.73
C MET A 1 -7.35 -12.41 33.54
N LYS A 2 -8.34 -11.49 33.60
CA LYS A 2 -9.26 -11.22 32.45
C LYS A 2 -8.56 -10.77 31.15
N HIS A 3 -7.52 -9.92 31.25
CA HIS A 3 -6.75 -9.45 30.10
C HIS A 3 -5.90 -10.56 29.43
N LEU A 4 -5.42 -11.53 30.23
CA LEU A 4 -4.69 -12.70 29.73
C LEU A 4 -5.64 -13.64 28.98
N ASN A 5 -6.84 -13.88 29.51
CA ASN A 5 -7.85 -14.70 28.83
C ASN A 5 -8.28 -14.06 27.51
N ALA A 6 -8.47 -12.74 27.44
CA ALA A 6 -8.78 -12.04 26.19
C ALA A 6 -7.65 -12.15 25.14
N LEU A 7 -6.37 -12.11 25.55
CA LEU A 7 -5.23 -12.30 24.65
C LEU A 7 -5.12 -13.76 24.17
N ILE A 8 -5.40 -14.73 25.04
CA ILE A 8 -5.40 -16.17 24.73
C ILE A 8 -6.58 -16.54 23.82
N GLU A 9 -7.73 -15.88 23.99
CA GLU A 9 -8.91 -16.10 23.16
C GLU A 9 -8.73 -15.51 21.75
N ASN A 10 -8.13 -14.31 21.67
CA ASN A 10 -7.70 -13.71 20.40
C ASN A 10 -6.63 -14.56 19.67
N SER A 11 -5.69 -15.18 20.39
CA SER A 11 -4.67 -16.05 19.79
C SER A 11 -5.27 -17.39 19.31
N LYS A 12 -6.23 -17.96 20.04
CA LYS A 12 -7.03 -19.12 19.57
C LYS A 12 -7.81 -18.80 18.29
N GLN A 13 -8.35 -17.59 18.16
CA GLN A 13 -8.98 -17.13 16.92
C GLN A 13 -7.98 -16.99 15.78
N ALA A 14 -6.82 -16.37 16.01
CA ALA A 14 -5.76 -16.23 14.99
C ALA A 14 -5.31 -17.60 14.44
N ILE A 15 -5.25 -18.62 15.30
CA ILE A 15 -4.92 -20.00 14.94
C ILE A 15 -5.99 -20.65 14.04
N ARG A 16 -7.28 -20.37 14.29
CA ARG A 16 -8.39 -20.90 13.48
C ARG A 16 -8.51 -20.22 12.10
N TYR A 17 -8.00 -18.99 11.97
CA TYR A 17 -7.95 -18.24 10.70
C TYR A 17 -6.72 -18.55 9.83
N TRP A 18 -5.87 -19.50 10.23
CA TRP A 18 -4.69 -19.91 9.46
C TRP A 18 -5.00 -20.21 7.98
N TRP A 19 -6.08 -20.95 7.73
CA TRP A 19 -6.46 -21.35 6.38
C TRP A 19 -6.96 -20.17 5.53
N LEU A 20 -7.64 -19.20 6.16
CA LEU A 20 -8.06 -17.95 5.52
C LEU A 20 -6.84 -17.11 5.12
N LEU A 21 -5.83 -17.00 5.99
CA LEU A 21 -4.60 -16.27 5.67
C LEU A 21 -3.82 -16.95 4.53
N LEU A 22 -3.79 -18.28 4.51
CA LEU A 22 -3.15 -19.04 3.43
C LEU A 22 -3.88 -18.86 2.10
N LEU A 23 -5.22 -18.90 2.12
CA LEU A 23 -6.04 -18.67 0.94
C LEU A 23 -5.86 -17.25 0.40
N VAL A 24 -5.78 -16.24 1.27
CA VAL A 24 -5.45 -14.86 0.90
C VAL A 24 -4.06 -14.76 0.27
N GLY A 25 -3.05 -15.44 0.82
CA GLY A 25 -1.70 -15.47 0.25
C GLY A 25 -1.65 -16.07 -1.16
N ILE A 26 -2.34 -17.19 -1.38
CA ILE A 26 -2.47 -17.80 -2.72
C ILE A 26 -3.20 -16.85 -3.68
N LEU A 27 -4.28 -16.21 -3.23
CA LEU A 27 -5.05 -15.28 -4.05
C LEU A 27 -4.21 -14.06 -4.46
N LEU A 28 -3.38 -13.53 -3.55
CA LEU A 28 -2.42 -12.45 -3.81
C LEU A 28 -1.35 -12.87 -4.83
N LEU A 29 -0.81 -14.08 -4.72
CA LEU A 29 0.15 -14.61 -5.69
C LEU A 29 -0.46 -14.75 -7.08
N LEU A 30 -1.67 -15.31 -7.18
CA LEU A 30 -2.41 -15.42 -8.43
C LEU A 30 -2.72 -14.05 -9.03
N ALA A 31 -3.17 -13.10 -8.21
CA ALA A 31 -3.41 -11.72 -8.64
C ALA A 31 -2.12 -11.05 -9.13
N GLY A 32 -0.98 -11.31 -8.49
CA GLY A 32 0.33 -10.81 -8.92
C GLY A 32 0.71 -11.39 -10.29
N LEU A 33 0.53 -12.70 -10.47
CA LEU A 33 0.81 -13.36 -11.76
C LEU A 33 -0.13 -12.89 -12.88
N LEU A 34 -1.42 -12.72 -12.59
CA LEU A 34 -2.43 -12.15 -13.50
C LEU A 34 -2.09 -10.71 -13.90
N THR A 35 -1.50 -9.94 -13.00
CA THR A 35 -1.03 -8.58 -13.26
C THR A 35 0.05 -8.56 -14.34
N PHE A 36 0.95 -9.54 -14.34
CA PHE A 36 1.99 -9.67 -15.36
C PHE A 36 1.47 -10.25 -16.69
N LEU A 37 0.55 -11.21 -16.64
CA LEU A 37 -0.03 -11.84 -17.84
C LEU A 37 -0.97 -10.90 -18.62
N PHE A 38 -1.77 -10.10 -17.92
CA PHE A 38 -2.77 -9.23 -18.51
C PHE A 38 -2.65 -7.79 -17.96
N PRO A 39 -1.60 -7.04 -18.32
CA PRO A 39 -1.31 -5.73 -17.75
C PRO A 39 -2.45 -4.73 -17.98
N ALA A 40 -3.07 -4.72 -19.17
CA ALA A 40 -4.15 -3.78 -19.48
C ALA A 40 -5.42 -3.98 -18.64
N ARG A 41 -5.85 -5.24 -18.41
CA ARG A 41 -7.05 -5.53 -17.62
C ARG A 41 -6.80 -5.33 -16.13
N SER A 42 -5.64 -5.77 -15.66
CA SER A 42 -5.24 -5.61 -14.26
C SER A 42 -5.12 -4.13 -13.88
N TYR A 43 -4.63 -3.29 -14.80
CA TYR A 43 -4.56 -1.84 -14.59
C TYR A 43 -5.93 -1.19 -14.39
N LEU A 44 -6.95 -1.58 -15.16
CA LEU A 44 -8.32 -1.09 -14.97
C LEU A 44 -8.87 -1.50 -13.59
N GLY A 45 -8.60 -2.74 -13.15
CA GLY A 45 -8.96 -3.20 -11.81
C GLY A 45 -8.29 -2.38 -10.72
N MET A 46 -6.98 -2.10 -10.85
CA MET A 46 -6.24 -1.25 -9.92
C MET A 46 -6.79 0.18 -9.88
N SER A 47 -7.17 0.73 -11.04
CA SER A 47 -7.78 2.05 -11.15
C SER A 47 -9.14 2.12 -10.43
N LEU A 48 -9.95 1.07 -10.53
CA LEU A 48 -11.21 1.01 -9.82
C LEU A 48 -10.99 0.88 -8.30
N LEU A 49 -10.06 0.03 -7.87
CA LEU A 49 -9.67 -0.08 -6.46
C LEU A 49 -9.15 1.26 -5.91
N PHE A 50 -8.35 1.99 -6.69
CA PHE A 50 -7.84 3.30 -6.30
C PHE A 50 -8.97 4.31 -6.05
N GLY A 51 -9.99 4.35 -6.92
CA GLY A 51 -11.18 5.17 -6.70
C GLY A 51 -11.90 4.84 -5.40
N TRP A 52 -12.08 3.55 -5.10
CA TRP A 52 -12.66 3.09 -3.83
C TRP A 52 -11.82 3.48 -2.61
N VAL A 53 -10.49 3.36 -2.70
CA VAL A 53 -9.60 3.77 -1.60
C VAL A 53 -9.71 5.27 -1.34
N ILE A 54 -9.72 6.11 -2.38
CA ILE A 54 -9.88 7.56 -2.21
C ILE A 54 -11.24 7.89 -1.59
N LEU A 55 -12.31 7.24 -2.03
CA LEU A 55 -13.66 7.45 -1.51
C LEU A 55 -13.71 7.07 -0.02
N LEU A 56 -13.22 5.88 0.35
CA LEU A 56 -13.18 5.41 1.74
C LEU A 56 -12.28 6.30 2.61
N SER A 57 -11.12 6.72 2.10
CA SER A 57 -10.23 7.68 2.76
C SER A 57 -10.95 8.99 3.07
N GLY A 58 -11.66 9.55 2.09
CA GLY A 58 -12.42 10.78 2.28
C GLY A 58 -13.53 10.64 3.34
N ILE A 59 -14.25 9.51 3.32
CA ILE A 59 -15.25 9.21 4.37
C ILE A 59 -14.59 9.15 5.75
N LEU A 60 -13.48 8.42 5.88
CA LEU A 60 -12.76 8.30 7.15
C LEU A 60 -12.24 9.66 7.63
N GLU A 61 -11.71 10.49 6.75
CA GLU A 61 -11.24 11.84 7.08
C GLU A 61 -12.38 12.72 7.61
N VAL A 62 -13.55 12.69 6.97
CA VAL A 62 -14.75 13.40 7.44
C VAL A 62 -15.20 12.88 8.81
N VAL A 63 -15.21 11.56 9.01
CA VAL A 63 -15.59 10.93 10.28
C VAL A 63 -14.62 11.32 11.40
N ILE A 64 -13.31 11.22 11.16
CA ILE A 64 -12.27 11.56 12.14
C ILE A 64 -12.31 13.04 12.49
N SER A 65 -12.49 13.91 11.50
CA SER A 65 -12.61 15.36 11.70
C SER A 65 -13.85 15.73 12.53
N THR A 66 -14.92 14.94 12.41
CA THR A 66 -16.14 15.10 13.22
C THR A 66 -15.98 14.52 14.63
N ALA A 67 -15.27 13.40 14.79
CA ALA A 67 -15.08 12.70 16.06
C ALA A 67 -14.08 13.42 16.99
N ASN A 68 -12.98 13.96 16.46
CA ASN A 68 -11.95 14.63 17.26
C ASN A 68 -12.28 16.12 17.50
N ARG A 69 -13.13 16.39 18.49
CA ARG A 69 -13.54 17.75 18.91
C ARG A 69 -12.41 18.65 19.45
N HIS A 70 -11.21 18.12 19.72
CA HIS A 70 -10.18 18.80 20.52
C HIS A 70 -9.07 19.53 19.72
N PHE A 71 -9.06 19.47 18.39
CA PHE A 71 -8.14 20.26 17.54
C PHE A 71 -8.88 21.50 16.98
N ILE A 72 -8.67 22.68 17.57
CA ILE A 72 -9.38 23.93 17.23
C ILE A 72 -8.78 24.66 16.02
N THR A 73 -7.56 24.33 15.58
CA THR A 73 -6.90 25.01 14.45
C THR A 73 -6.84 24.09 13.22
N GLY A 74 -7.74 24.29 12.24
CA GLY A 74 -7.71 23.56 10.95
C GLY A 74 -8.90 22.64 10.63
N ARG A 75 -9.88 22.53 11.54
CA ARG A 75 -11.06 21.63 11.38
C ARG A 75 -11.85 21.83 10.09
N GLY A 76 -12.09 23.09 9.72
CA GLY A 76 -12.81 23.43 8.47
C GLY A 76 -12.04 23.01 7.22
N TRP A 77 -10.70 23.10 7.27
CA TRP A 77 -9.83 22.67 6.18
C TRP A 77 -9.77 21.15 6.03
N MET A 78 -9.72 20.39 7.13
CA MET A 78 -9.83 18.92 7.08
C MET A 78 -11.21 18.45 6.62
N LEU A 79 -12.29 19.08 7.07
CA LEU A 79 -13.65 18.73 6.60
C LEU A 79 -13.80 19.02 5.10
N ALA A 80 -13.34 20.20 4.64
CA ALA A 80 -13.35 20.54 3.23
C ALA A 80 -12.50 19.56 2.42
N GLY A 81 -11.30 19.21 2.90
CA GLY A 81 -10.41 18.21 2.30
C GLY A 81 -11.08 16.84 2.15
N GLY A 82 -11.69 16.34 3.22
CA GLY A 82 -12.42 15.07 3.21
C GLY A 82 -13.63 15.07 2.27
N VAL A 83 -14.44 16.14 2.25
CA VAL A 83 -15.57 16.27 1.32
C VAL A 83 -15.09 16.31 -0.14
N ILE A 84 -14.03 17.05 -0.44
CA ILE A 84 -13.42 17.09 -1.77
C ILE A 84 -12.93 15.69 -2.16
N GLN A 85 -12.28 14.95 -1.26
CA GLN A 85 -11.86 13.57 -1.51
C GLN A 85 -13.05 12.64 -1.79
N ILE A 86 -14.16 12.78 -1.07
CA ILE A 86 -15.37 11.97 -1.33
C ILE A 86 -15.90 12.25 -2.75
N VAL A 87 -16.05 13.52 -3.11
CA VAL A 87 -16.52 13.91 -4.44
C VAL A 87 -15.57 13.39 -5.52
N LEU A 88 -14.27 13.57 -5.34
CA LEU A 88 -13.25 13.08 -6.25
C LEU A 88 -13.32 11.55 -6.38
N GLY A 89 -13.37 10.83 -5.25
CA GLY A 89 -13.48 9.38 -5.20
C GLY A 89 -14.71 8.85 -5.93
N VAL A 90 -15.87 9.49 -5.75
CA VAL A 90 -17.10 9.16 -6.48
C VAL A 90 -16.90 9.33 -7.99
N ILE A 91 -16.33 10.45 -8.44
CA ILE A 91 -16.05 10.69 -9.86
C ILE A 91 -15.12 9.62 -10.43
N LEU A 92 -14.09 9.22 -9.67
CA LEU A 92 -13.11 8.19 -10.09
C LEU A 92 -13.74 6.80 -10.19
N VAL A 93 -14.67 6.44 -9.29
CA VAL A 93 -15.36 5.14 -9.33
C VAL A 93 -16.29 5.06 -10.54
N PHE A 94 -17.01 6.15 -10.87
CA PHE A 94 -17.90 6.17 -12.04
C PHE A 94 -17.13 6.29 -13.36
N ASN A 95 -15.97 6.94 -13.38
CA ASN A 95 -15.13 7.12 -14.58
C ASN A 95 -13.76 6.45 -14.41
N VAL A 96 -13.72 5.14 -14.67
CA VAL A 96 -12.47 4.34 -14.61
C VAL A 96 -11.39 4.89 -15.54
N GLY A 97 -11.76 5.46 -16.70
CA GLY A 97 -10.80 6.10 -17.61
C GLY A 97 -10.08 7.31 -16.98
N LEU A 98 -10.80 8.13 -16.21
CA LEU A 98 -10.20 9.26 -15.50
C LEU A 98 -9.30 8.78 -14.36
N SER A 99 -9.76 7.81 -13.58
CA SER A 99 -8.96 7.20 -12.51
C SER A 99 -7.66 6.58 -13.06
N ALA A 100 -7.73 5.92 -14.22
CA ALA A 100 -6.59 5.34 -14.91
C ALA A 100 -5.58 6.42 -15.32
N SER A 101 -6.05 7.58 -15.80
CA SER A 101 -5.13 8.68 -16.12
C SER A 101 -4.50 9.35 -14.90
N MET A 102 -5.19 9.37 -13.75
CA MET A 102 -4.73 10.03 -12.52
C MET A 102 -3.70 9.21 -11.73
N LEU A 103 -3.82 7.88 -11.78
CA LEU A 103 -2.94 6.96 -11.05
C LEU A 103 -1.44 7.23 -11.28
N PRO A 104 -0.95 7.34 -12.54
CA PRO A 104 0.45 7.61 -12.82
C PRO A 104 0.91 8.99 -12.33
N PHE A 105 0.03 10.00 -12.31
CA PHE A 105 0.37 11.32 -11.75
C PHE A 105 0.58 11.24 -10.24
N PHE A 106 -0.31 10.56 -9.54
CA PHE A 106 -0.17 10.37 -8.09
C PHE A 106 1.10 9.58 -7.77
N LEU A 107 1.37 8.51 -8.52
CA LEU A 107 2.59 7.70 -8.37
C LEU A 107 3.86 8.47 -8.72
N GLY A 108 3.87 9.25 -9.80
CA GLY A 108 5.00 10.11 -10.17
C GLY A 108 5.28 11.18 -9.11
N PHE A 109 4.24 11.86 -8.62
CA PHE A 109 4.41 12.82 -7.55
C PHE A 109 4.92 12.17 -6.25
N TRP A 110 4.36 11.02 -5.88
CA TRP A 110 4.82 10.23 -4.73
C TRP A 110 6.28 9.79 -4.87
N LEU A 111 6.67 9.31 -6.05
CA LEU A 111 8.05 8.91 -6.37
C LEU A 111 9.01 10.09 -6.35
N LEU A 112 8.58 11.27 -6.80
CA LEU A 112 9.37 12.49 -6.67
C LEU A 112 9.69 12.78 -5.20
N MET A 113 8.66 12.82 -4.35
CA MET A 113 8.84 13.06 -2.92
C MET A 113 9.77 12.02 -2.29
N ARG A 114 9.57 10.75 -2.63
CA ARG A 114 10.43 9.66 -2.13
C ARG A 114 11.88 9.78 -2.61
N SER A 115 12.10 10.22 -3.84
CA SER A 115 13.44 10.45 -4.39
C SER A 115 14.17 11.54 -3.61
N PHE A 116 13.50 12.67 -3.36
CA PHE A 116 14.07 13.74 -2.52
C PHE A 116 14.40 13.24 -1.10
N SER A 117 13.52 12.47 -0.46
CA SER A 117 13.81 11.87 0.85
C SER A 117 15.02 10.94 0.82
N THR A 118 15.15 10.08 -0.21
CA THR A 118 16.30 9.17 -0.32
C THR A 118 17.61 9.91 -0.57
N ILE A 119 17.60 10.98 -1.36
CA ILE A 119 18.78 11.82 -1.58
C ILE A 119 19.16 12.53 -0.27
N GLY A 120 18.18 13.03 0.48
CA GLY A 120 18.39 13.64 1.80
C GLY A 120 19.01 12.68 2.81
N LEU A 121 18.48 11.46 2.91
CA LEU A 121 19.04 10.39 3.75
C LEU A 121 20.45 9.98 3.30
N GLY A 122 20.70 9.91 1.99
CA GLY A 122 22.03 9.65 1.46
C GLY A 122 23.03 10.75 1.84
N GLY A 123 22.57 12.01 1.84
CA GLY A 123 23.34 13.17 2.30
C GLY A 123 23.64 13.13 3.79
N ASP A 124 22.66 12.79 4.62
CA ASP A 124 22.81 12.64 6.07
C ASP A 124 23.78 11.50 6.42
N MET A 125 23.67 10.35 5.74
CA MET A 125 24.63 9.24 5.86
C MET A 125 26.04 9.62 5.41
N ARG A 126 26.18 10.57 4.47
CA ARG A 126 27.49 11.10 4.04
C ARG A 126 28.11 11.99 5.12
N ALA A 127 27.28 12.75 5.83
CA ALA A 127 27.70 13.58 6.95
C ALA A 127 28.12 12.73 8.17
N MET A 128 27.58 11.52 8.31
CA MET A 128 27.93 10.56 9.37
C MET A 128 29.05 9.57 8.97
N GLU A 129 29.74 9.77 7.84
CA GLU A 129 30.87 8.95 7.37
C GLU A 129 30.57 7.44 7.20
N ILE A 130 29.31 7.08 6.92
CA ILE A 130 28.88 5.69 6.81
C ILE A 130 29.16 5.17 5.39
N SER A 131 29.92 4.07 5.29
CA SER A 131 30.25 3.43 4.00
C SER A 131 28.99 2.87 3.34
N GLY A 132 28.63 3.40 2.16
CA GLY A 132 27.41 3.07 1.42
C GLY A 132 26.58 4.29 0.99
N SER A 133 26.85 5.47 1.54
CA SER A 133 26.14 6.72 1.22
C SER A 133 26.12 7.06 -0.28
N GLY A 134 27.23 6.83 -1.00
CA GLY A 134 27.30 7.09 -2.45
C GLY A 134 26.29 6.27 -3.26
N TRP A 135 26.01 5.04 -2.85
CA TRP A 135 25.02 4.18 -3.50
C TRP A 135 23.59 4.66 -3.25
N THR A 136 23.29 5.11 -2.03
CA THR A 136 21.98 5.67 -1.68
C THR A 136 21.69 6.97 -2.41
N ILE A 137 22.69 7.86 -2.57
CA ILE A 137 22.53 9.09 -3.36
C ILE A 137 22.33 8.76 -4.84
N PHE A 138 23.12 7.85 -5.39
CA PHE A 138 23.01 7.45 -6.80
C PHE A 138 21.62 6.86 -7.11
N THR A 139 21.14 5.94 -6.26
CA THR A 139 19.79 5.37 -6.41
C THR A 139 18.71 6.43 -6.30
N GLY A 140 18.85 7.41 -5.38
CA GLY A 140 17.91 8.54 -5.25
C GLY A 140 17.86 9.44 -6.49
N VAL A 141 19.01 9.74 -7.10
CA VAL A 141 19.08 10.53 -8.35
C VAL A 141 18.48 9.76 -9.53
N LEU A 142 18.77 8.47 -9.65
CA LEU A 142 18.18 7.62 -10.69
C LEU A 142 16.66 7.53 -10.55
N LEU A 143 16.17 7.42 -9.31
CA LEU A 143 14.74 7.40 -9.00
C LEU A 143 14.07 8.73 -9.32
N LEU A 144 14.76 9.85 -9.09
CA LEU A 144 14.28 11.19 -9.45
C LEU A 144 14.12 11.34 -10.97
N LEU A 145 15.11 10.92 -11.75
CA LEU A 145 15.04 10.93 -13.22
C LEU A 145 13.91 10.03 -13.74
N CYS A 146 13.77 8.83 -13.17
CA CYS A 146 12.70 7.90 -13.51
C CYS A 146 11.31 8.51 -13.22
N SER A 147 11.17 9.15 -12.05
CA SER A 147 9.93 9.81 -11.66
C SER A 147 9.57 10.96 -12.59
N LEU A 148 10.55 11.76 -13.01
CA LEU A 148 10.35 12.82 -13.97
C LEU A 148 9.92 12.26 -15.34
N GLY A 149 10.52 11.16 -15.78
CA GLY A 149 10.12 10.44 -17.00
C GLY A 149 8.67 9.95 -16.96
N ILE A 150 8.20 9.47 -15.81
CA ILE A 150 6.79 9.05 -15.61
C ILE A 150 5.83 10.25 -15.77
N LEU A 151 6.20 11.43 -15.29
CA LEU A 151 5.37 12.64 -15.42
C LEU A 151 5.32 13.18 -16.85
N PHE A 152 6.41 13.05 -17.62
CA PHE A 152 6.45 13.46 -19.03
C PHE A 152 5.68 12.49 -19.96
N GLN A 153 5.67 11.19 -19.68
CA GLN A 153 4.91 10.20 -20.45
C GLN A 153 4.06 9.27 -19.54
N PRO A 154 2.97 9.79 -18.95
CA PRO A 154 2.17 9.06 -17.97
C PRO A 154 1.41 7.86 -18.57
N LEU A 155 0.95 7.99 -19.81
CA LEU A 155 0.11 6.96 -20.46
C LEU A 155 0.89 5.70 -20.88
N GLY A 156 2.19 5.83 -21.17
CA GLY A 156 3.05 4.70 -21.56
C GLY A 156 3.92 4.20 -20.41
N VAL A 157 4.90 5.01 -20.00
CA VAL A 157 5.87 4.63 -18.96
C VAL A 157 5.21 4.58 -17.59
N GLY A 158 4.33 5.53 -17.30
CA GLY A 158 3.64 5.60 -16.01
C GLY A 158 2.74 4.40 -15.74
N THR A 159 1.91 3.99 -16.70
CA THR A 159 1.05 2.80 -16.58
C THR A 159 1.87 1.53 -16.37
N ALA A 160 2.93 1.34 -17.16
CA ALA A 160 3.84 0.20 -17.01
C ALA A 160 4.54 0.20 -15.65
N ALA A 161 5.01 1.37 -15.18
CA ALA A 161 5.64 1.52 -13.87
C ALA A 161 4.68 1.13 -12.74
N VAL A 162 3.42 1.56 -12.80
CA VAL A 162 2.38 1.17 -11.82
C VAL A 162 2.21 -0.36 -11.81
N VAL A 163 2.03 -0.96 -12.98
CA VAL A 163 1.79 -2.40 -13.12
C VAL A 163 2.97 -3.22 -12.58
N ILE A 164 4.20 -2.84 -12.95
CA ILE A 164 5.41 -3.52 -12.48
C ILE A 164 5.56 -3.37 -10.97
N TRP A 165 5.41 -2.15 -10.45
CA TRP A 165 5.58 -1.87 -9.03
C TRP A 165 4.55 -2.61 -8.19
N VAL A 166 3.27 -2.49 -8.55
CA VAL A 166 2.17 -3.16 -7.84
C VAL A 166 2.30 -4.68 -7.98
N GLY A 167 2.60 -5.19 -9.18
CA GLY A 167 2.81 -6.62 -9.43
C GLY A 167 3.90 -7.21 -8.54
N ILE A 168 5.06 -6.56 -8.45
CA ILE A 168 6.16 -6.99 -7.56
C ILE A 168 5.71 -6.97 -6.09
N THR A 169 5.04 -5.90 -5.65
CA THR A 169 4.56 -5.83 -4.25
C THR A 169 3.53 -6.91 -3.93
N LEU A 170 2.66 -7.25 -4.88
CA LEU A 170 1.64 -8.29 -4.70
C LEU A 170 2.27 -9.68 -4.60
N LEU A 171 3.29 -9.95 -5.41
CA LEU A 171 4.06 -11.19 -5.33
C LEU A 171 4.77 -11.30 -3.98
N PHE A 172 5.47 -10.25 -3.54
CA PHE A 172 6.12 -10.24 -2.23
C PHE A 172 5.13 -10.39 -1.08
N ALA A 173 4.01 -9.66 -1.13
CA ALA A 173 2.95 -9.76 -0.13
C ALA A 173 2.32 -11.16 -0.10
N GLY A 174 2.11 -11.77 -1.27
CA GLY A 174 1.61 -13.14 -1.39
C GLY A 174 2.56 -14.17 -0.78
N VAL A 175 3.87 -14.06 -1.05
CA VAL A 175 4.89 -14.92 -0.42
C VAL A 175 4.91 -14.73 1.09
N ALA A 176 4.92 -13.48 1.57
CA ALA A 176 4.92 -13.18 3.00
C ALA A 176 3.65 -13.68 3.72
N ALA A 177 2.48 -13.55 3.09
CA ALA A 177 1.23 -14.09 3.61
C ALA A 177 1.26 -15.63 3.68
N CYS A 178 1.82 -16.29 2.66
CA CYS A 178 2.02 -17.74 2.67
C CYS A 178 2.99 -18.20 3.77
N THR A 179 4.10 -17.49 4.00
CA THR A 179 5.05 -17.86 5.08
C THR A 179 4.45 -17.64 6.47
N LEU A 180 3.79 -16.50 6.70
CA LEU A 180 3.07 -16.22 7.95
C LEU A 180 1.97 -17.23 8.22
N ALA A 181 1.24 -17.62 7.16
CA ALA A 181 0.33 -18.72 7.26
C ALA A 181 1.11 -19.96 7.72
N LEU A 182 2.09 -20.47 6.98
CA LEU A 182 2.78 -21.71 7.38
C LEU A 182 3.33 -21.68 8.82
N GLN A 183 3.80 -20.53 9.30
CA GLN A 183 4.18 -20.35 10.71
C GLN A 183 3.01 -20.53 11.69
N LEU A 184 1.84 -19.93 11.42
CA LEU A 184 0.61 -20.12 12.19
C LEU A 184 0.13 -21.59 12.18
N ARG A 185 0.30 -22.32 11.07
CA ARG A 185 0.02 -23.77 11.00
C ARG A 185 0.85 -24.54 12.02
N ASN A 186 2.15 -24.23 12.06
CA ASN A 186 3.11 -24.95 12.87
C ASN A 186 2.88 -24.66 14.35
N ALA A 187 2.53 -23.41 14.68
CA ALA A 187 2.12 -23.03 16.03
C ALA A 187 0.85 -23.79 16.47
N HIS A 188 -0.16 -23.93 15.60
CA HIS A 188 -1.37 -24.70 15.92
C HIS A 188 -1.07 -26.15 16.27
N ARG A 189 -0.22 -26.82 15.47
CA ARG A 189 0.15 -28.23 15.69
C ARG A 189 0.90 -28.44 16.99
N CYS A 190 1.75 -27.49 17.40
CA CYS A 190 2.51 -27.58 18.65
C CYS A 190 1.59 -27.64 19.88
N PHE A 191 0.55 -26.80 19.91
CA PHE A 191 -0.45 -26.81 20.98
C PHE A 191 -1.34 -28.06 21.01
N GLU A 192 -1.63 -28.69 19.85
CA GLU A 192 -2.35 -29.96 19.82
C GLU A 192 -1.53 -31.13 20.37
N THR A 193 -0.21 -31.13 20.15
CA THR A 193 0.68 -32.16 20.70
C THR A 193 0.91 -32.05 22.20
N GLU A 194 0.84 -30.84 22.78
CA GLU A 194 1.07 -30.62 24.22
C GLU A 194 -0.17 -30.86 25.08
N GLN A 195 -1.35 -31.03 24.46
CA GLN A 195 -2.60 -31.43 25.14
C GLN A 195 -2.87 -32.95 25.12
N ARG A 196 -1.96 -33.76 24.57
CA ARG A 196 -2.01 -35.23 24.62
C ARG A 196 -1.02 -35.79 25.63
#